data_AF-A0A368TH07-F1
#
_entry.id   AF-A0A368TH07-F1
#
_cell.length_a   1.000
_cell.length_b   1.000
_cell.length_c   1.000
_cell.angle_alpha   90.00
_cell.angle_beta   90.00
_cell.angle_gamma   90.00
#
_symmetry.space_group_name_H-M   'P 1'
#
loop_
_entity.id
_entity.type
_entity.pdbx_description
1 polymer ?
#
loop_
_entity_poly.entity_id
_entity_poly.type
_entity_poly.pdbx_seq_one_letter_code
_entity_poly.pdbx_strand_id
1 'polypeptide(L)' 'MVKLTDKKIKWAVEQVINKGESTELVAAIYGVSRRRIQQLEEYYVETWEYPMPDKKRRA' A
#
# COMPACT_ATOMS: atom_id res chain seq x y z
N MET A 1 6.57 13.13 5.13
CA MET A 1 5.99 12.02 4.34
C MET A 1 6.15 10.73 5.15
N VAL A 2 5.05 10.06 5.50
CA VAL A 2 5.12 8.83 6.32
C VAL A 2 5.71 7.70 5.47
N LYS A 3 6.81 7.10 5.95
CA LYS A 3 7.44 5.97 5.27
C LYS A 3 6.64 4.71 5.56
N LEU A 4 5.96 4.18 4.54
CA LEU A 4 5.33 2.87 4.61
C LEU A 4 6.42 1.80 4.55
N THR A 5 6.49 0.97 5.60
CA THR A 5 7.31 -0.23 5.66
C THR A 5 6.59 -1.39 4.98
N ASP A 6 7.33 -2.43 4.60
CA ASP A 6 6.84 -3.60 3.87
C ASP A 6 5.61 -4.23 4.56
N LYS A 7 5.66 -4.35 5.91
CA LYS A 7 4.53 -4.84 6.73
C LYS A 7 3.27 -3.97 6.61
N LYS A 8 3.43 -2.64 6.57
CA LYS A 8 2.31 -1.69 6.47
C LYS A 8 1.69 -1.72 5.07
N ILE A 9 2.53 -1.86 4.04
CA ILE A 9 2.09 -2.00 2.65
C ILE A 9 1.26 -3.27 2.49
N LYS A 10 1.77 -4.41 2.98
CA LYS A 10 1.04 -5.68 2.95
C LYS A 10 -0.32 -5.57 3.63
N TRP A 11 -0.34 -5.03 4.85
CA TRP A 11 -1.57 -4.86 5.61
C TRP A 11 -2.58 -3.95 4.89
N ALA A 12 -2.12 -2.82 4.33
CA ALA A 12 -2.97 -1.89 3.60
C ALA A 12 -3.63 -2.53 2.37
N VAL A 13 -2.85 -3.26 1.58
CA VAL A 13 -3.37 -3.98 0.40
C VAL A 13 -4.36 -5.07 0.83
N GLU A 14 -4.06 -5.84 1.89
CA GLU A 14 -4.98 -6.85 2.41
C GLU A 14 -6.29 -6.26 2.92
N GLN A 15 -6.31 -5.08 3.55
CA GLN A 15 -7.56 -4.45 3.97
C GLN A 15 -8.43 -4.06 2.77
N VAL A 16 -7.82 -3.50 1.73
CA VAL A 16 -8.55 -3.07 0.53
C VAL A 16 -9.04 -4.29 -0.27
N ILE A 17 -8.17 -5.27 -0.52
CA ILE A 17 -8.49 -6.42 -1.39
C ILE A 17 -9.32 -7.48 -0.66
N ASN A 18 -8.93 -7.90 0.55
CA ASN A 18 -9.59 -9.02 1.23
C ASN A 18 -10.81 -8.59 2.04
N LYS A 19 -10.79 -7.38 2.62
CA LYS A 19 -11.92 -6.88 3.42
C LYS A 19 -12.80 -5.88 2.69
N GLY A 20 -12.38 -5.37 1.53
CA GLY A 20 -13.15 -4.36 0.78
C GLY A 20 -13.20 -3.00 1.48
N GLU A 21 -12.20 -2.68 2.33
CA GLU A 21 -12.19 -1.38 3.01
C GLU A 21 -11.88 -0.22 2.07
N SER A 22 -12.44 0.95 2.37
CA SER A 22 -12.21 2.16 1.58
C SER A 22 -10.75 2.60 1.63
N THR A 23 -10.19 2.92 0.47
CA THR A 23 -8.83 3.46 0.33
C THR A 23 -8.62 4.76 1.11
N GLU A 24 -9.68 5.52 1.38
CA GLU A 24 -9.64 6.73 2.22
C GLU A 24 -9.42 6.40 3.70
N LEU A 25 -10.09 5.36 4.20
CA LEU A 25 -9.98 4.93 5.59
C LEU A 25 -8.59 4.36 5.86
N VAL A 26 -8.10 3.49 4.97
CA VAL A 26 -6.74 2.94 5.06
C VAL A 26 -5.67 4.03 4.94
N ALA A 27 -5.90 5.04 4.10
CA ALA A 27 -5.01 6.20 3.97
C ALA A 27 -4.98 7.04 5.25
N ALA A 28 -6.12 7.27 5.89
CA ALA A 28 -6.24 8.01 7.14
C ALA A 28 -5.50 7.31 8.31
N ILE A 29 -5.60 5.98 8.42
CA ILE A 29 -4.90 5.17 9.44
C ILE A 29 -3.39 5.40 9.40
N TYR A 30 -2.81 5.49 8.20
CA TYR A 30 -1.38 5.66 8.02
C TYR A 30 -0.93 7.11 7.79
N GLY A 31 -1.86 8.07 7.74
CA GLY A 31 -1.57 9.46 7.43
C GLY A 31 -0.91 9.64 6.05
N VAL A 32 -1.32 8.82 5.07
CA VAL A 32 -0.85 8.90 3.69
C VAL A 32 -1.96 9.43 2.78
N SER A 33 -1.61 9.82 1.56
CA SER A 33 -2.64 10.20 0.58
C SER A 33 -3.40 8.98 0.08
N ARG A 34 -4.69 9.17 -0.24
CA ARG A 34 -5.52 8.14 -0.88
C ARG A 34 -4.87 7.57 -2.15
N ARG A 35 -4.29 8.46 -2.97
CA ARG A 35 -3.55 8.08 -4.19
C ARG A 35 -2.43 7.08 -3.91
N ARG A 36 -1.77 7.18 -2.75
CA ARG A 36 -0.72 6.22 -2.39
C ARG A 36 -1.29 4.82 -2.18
N ILE A 37 -2.45 4.70 -1.53
CA ILE A 37 -3.09 3.39 -1.32
C ILE A 37 -3.60 2.83 -2.65
N GLN A 38 -4.20 3.65 -3.51
CA GLN A 38 -4.62 3.25 -4.87
C GLN A 38 -3.44 2.69 -5.68
N GLN A 39 -2.28 3.35 -5.66
CA GLN A 39 -1.09 2.82 -6.33
C GLN A 39 -0.62 1.46 -5.82
N LEU A 40 -0.80 1.18 -4.52
CA LEU A 40 -0.42 -0.12 -3.94
C LEU A 40 -1.41 -1.21 -4.35
N GLU A 41 -2.70 -0.86 -4.40
CA GLU A 41 -3.78 -1.72 -4.88
C GLU A 41 -3.61 -2.06 -6.36
N GLU A 42 -3.47 -1.05 -7.23
CA GLU A 42 -3.26 -1.22 -8.67
C GLU A 42 -2.06 -2.13 -8.95
N TYR A 43 -0.92 -1.86 -8.30
CA TYR A 43 0.28 -2.69 -8.44
C TYR A 43 0.02 -4.16 -8.05
N TYR A 44 -0.68 -4.38 -6.93
CA TYR A 44 -0.99 -5.73 -6.46
C TYR A 44 -1.94 -6.47 -7.42
N VAL A 45 -2.94 -5.78 -7.97
CA VAL A 45 -3.86 -6.38 -8.95
C VAL A 45 -3.16 -6.72 -10.26
N GLU A 46 -2.23 -5.87 -10.71
CA GLU A 46 -1.48 -6.10 -11.96
C GLU A 46 -0.44 -7.22 -11.84
N THR A 47 0.28 -7.28 -10.71
CA THR A 47 1.44 -8.16 -10.55
C THR A 47 1.16 -9.39 -9.69
N TRP A 48 0.07 -9.39 -8.91
CA TRP A 48 -0.17 -10.33 -7.80
C TRP A 48 0.94 -10.35 -6.75
N GLU A 49 1.79 -9.33 -6.75
CA GLU A 49 2.90 -9.16 -5.81
C GLU A 49 2.70 -7.91 -4.96
N TYR A 50 3.20 -7.94 -3.71
CA TYR A 50 3.18 -6.75 -2.88
C TYR A 50 4.25 -5.77 -3.36
N PRO A 51 3.93 -4.47 -3.51
CA PRO A 51 4.89 -3.44 -3.88
C PRO A 51 5.89 -3.20 -2.75
N MET A 52 6.92 -4.05 -2.67
CA MET A 52 7.97 -3.95 -1.67
C MET A 52 8.98 -2.88 -2.10
N PRO A 53 9.37 -1.95 -1.21
CA PRO A 53 10.44 -1.00 -1.48
C PRO A 53 11.75 -1.73 -1.78
N ASP A 54 12.23 -1.62 -3.01
CA ASP A 54 13.54 -2.13 -3.38
C ASP A 54 14.64 -1.37 -2.62
N LYS A 55 15.33 -2.08 -1.73
CA LYS A 55 16.42 -1.52 -0.91
C LYS A 55 17.64 -1.19 -1.77
N LYS A 56 17.82 -1.85 -2.93
CA LYS A 56 18.97 -1.65 -3.83
C LYS A 56 18.85 -0.39 -4.68
N ARG A 57 17.64 0.16 -4.87
CA ARG A 57 17.40 1.39 -5.64
C ARG A 57 17.88 2.68 -4.94
N ARG A 58 18.37 2.58 -3.70
CA ARG A 58 18.88 3.71 -2.90
C ARG A 58 20.41 3.71 -2.75
N ALA A 59 21.11 2.82 -3.46
CA ALA A 59 22.57 2.75 -3.46
C ALA A 59 23.15 3.73 -4.48
#